data_AF-A0AAV7EQS4-F1
#
_entry.id   AF-A0AAV7EQS4-F1
#
_cell.length_a   1.000
_cell.length_b   1.000
_cell.length_c   1.000
_cell.angle_alpha   90.00
_cell.angle_beta   90.00
_cell.angle_gamma   90.00
#
_symmetry.space_group_name_H-M   'P 1'
#
loop_
_entity.id
_entity.type
_entity.pdbx_description
1 polymer ?
#
loop_
_entity_poly.entity_id
_entity_poly.type
_entity_poly.pdbx_seq_one_letter_code
_entity_poly.pdbx_strand_id
1 'polypeptide(L)'
;MGRNCGRWYGGPWNGRRHDIGTRSAPYISCSVDDVPRFFLDGPTGDELPLTATGRDLFRWTKALGPSALSKLKGLLRSLFLSLSLPLNAEEVREKLPFSAFLLWKKMVLAASEVPFSQENLDREQYVYLAKLAEQAERYEEMAGFMKKLVLSGLQPPNELTVEERNLLSVAFKNQIGSRRASWRIICSIEQKEEIRKNDDHVSLVKDYRSVVETELSQVCAGILELLDAHLVPTATASESKVFYLKMKGDYHRYLAEFKVGQERKEAAEDTMLAYKAAQDIAVADLAPTHPIRLGLALNFSVFYYEILNSPEKACGMAKQAFEEAIAELDTLGEESYKDSTLIMQLLRDNLTLWTSDTQDQLDEP
;
A
#
# COMPACT_ATOMS: atom_id res chain seq x y z
N MET A 1 -23.83 -3.42 15.46
CA MET A 1 -23.15 -2.17 15.06
C MET A 1 -22.70 -2.34 13.62
N GLY A 2 -23.49 -1.81 12.68
CA GLY A 2 -23.30 -2.05 11.25
C GLY A 2 -22.02 -1.42 10.72
N ARG A 3 -21.27 -2.15 9.90
CA ARG A 3 -20.14 -1.60 9.14
C ARG A 3 -20.70 -0.76 8.00
N ASN A 4 -20.21 0.46 7.84
CA ASN A 4 -20.70 1.40 6.84
C ASN A 4 -20.19 1.00 5.43
N CYS A 5 -20.83 0.00 4.83
CA CYS A 5 -20.63 -0.39 3.43
C CYS A 5 -21.56 0.40 2.50
N GLY A 6 -21.83 1.66 2.86
CA GLY A 6 -22.62 2.59 2.06
C GLY A 6 -21.96 2.91 0.71
N ARG A 7 -22.76 3.51 -0.17
CA ARG A 7 -22.40 3.86 -1.54
C ARG A 7 -21.24 4.86 -1.52
N TRP A 8 -20.03 4.42 -1.84
CA TRP A 8 -18.82 5.26 -1.84
C TRP A 8 -18.50 5.74 -3.26
N TYR A 9 -18.40 7.06 -3.41
CA TYR A 9 -18.22 7.71 -4.70
C TYR A 9 -16.74 8.03 -4.91
N GLY A 10 -16.08 7.21 -5.73
CA GLY A 10 -14.73 7.49 -6.21
C GLY A 10 -14.79 8.43 -7.41
N GLY A 11 -14.12 9.58 -7.31
CA GLY A 11 -13.85 10.43 -8.48
C GLY A 11 -13.11 9.66 -9.59
N PRO A 12 -13.39 9.96 -10.87
CA PRO A 12 -12.98 9.10 -11.99
C PRO A 12 -11.48 9.19 -12.29
N TRP A 13 -10.87 8.04 -12.59
CA TRP A 13 -9.55 7.95 -13.22
C TRP A 13 -9.70 7.39 -14.64
N ASN A 14 -9.21 8.16 -15.61
CA ASN A 14 -9.08 7.81 -17.02
C ASN A 14 -7.67 7.26 -17.27
N GLY A 15 -7.56 6.00 -17.69
CA GLY A 15 -6.33 5.38 -18.18
C GLY A 15 -6.64 4.56 -19.43
N ARG A 16 -6.11 4.98 -20.60
CA ARG A 16 -6.32 4.33 -21.90
C ARG A 16 -5.44 3.08 -22.01
N ARG A 17 -6.03 1.96 -22.47
CA ARG A 17 -5.33 0.70 -22.82
C ARG A 17 -4.80 0.76 -24.25
N HIS A 18 -3.64 0.15 -24.50
CA HIS A 18 -3.24 -0.37 -25.82
C HIS A 18 -2.78 -1.82 -25.66
N ASP A 19 -3.36 -2.71 -26.48
CA ASP A 19 -3.07 -4.14 -26.61
C ASP A 19 -1.78 -4.41 -27.40
N ILE A 20 -1.25 -5.64 -27.24
CA ILE A 20 -0.50 -6.54 -28.16
C ILE A 20 0.34 -7.45 -27.23
N GLY A 21 0.44 -8.78 -27.31
CA GLY A 21 0.16 -9.79 -28.32
C GLY A 21 1.19 -10.92 -28.07
N THR A 22 0.71 -12.14 -27.87
CA THR A 22 1.45 -13.34 -27.39
C THR A 22 2.50 -13.88 -28.37
N ARG A 23 3.55 -14.56 -27.87
CA ARG A 23 4.13 -15.80 -28.46
C ARG A 23 5.16 -16.51 -27.56
N SER A 24 5.23 -17.81 -27.78
CA SER A 24 5.67 -18.92 -26.91
C SER A 24 7.13 -19.37 -27.08
N ALA A 25 7.62 -20.09 -26.06
CA ALA A 25 8.96 -20.69 -25.90
C ALA A 25 9.22 -21.96 -26.75
N PRO A 26 10.48 -22.46 -26.76
CA PRO A 26 10.71 -23.91 -26.84
C PRO A 26 11.71 -24.47 -25.80
N TYR A 27 11.46 -25.74 -25.46
CA TYR A 27 12.18 -26.66 -24.54
C TYR A 27 13.49 -27.22 -25.12
N ILE A 28 14.44 -27.58 -24.25
CA ILE A 28 15.51 -28.57 -24.53
C ILE A 28 15.74 -29.46 -23.28
N SER A 29 15.80 -30.77 -23.52
CA SER A 29 16.05 -31.86 -22.55
C SER A 29 17.51 -32.29 -22.52
N CYS A 30 18.01 -32.82 -21.39
CA CYS A 30 19.01 -33.89 -21.38
C CYS A 30 19.23 -34.54 -20.00
N SER A 31 19.79 -35.76 -20.06
CA SER A 31 19.71 -36.89 -19.16
C SER A 31 20.58 -36.82 -17.90
N VAL A 32 20.12 -37.55 -16.88
CA VAL A 32 20.76 -37.89 -15.60
C VAL A 32 21.89 -38.89 -15.86
N ASP A 33 23.10 -38.61 -15.36
CA ASP A 33 23.95 -39.57 -14.65
C ASP A 33 25.21 -38.85 -14.09
N ASP A 34 25.63 -39.28 -12.90
CA ASP A 34 26.75 -38.83 -12.05
C ASP A 34 26.50 -37.70 -11.02
N VAL A 35 26.11 -38.09 -9.80
CA VAL A 35 26.27 -37.28 -8.57
C VAL A 35 27.24 -37.98 -7.61
N PRO A 36 28.37 -37.37 -7.22
CA PRO A 36 29.21 -37.89 -6.13
C PRO A 36 28.60 -37.55 -4.76
N ARG A 37 28.56 -38.52 -3.85
CA ARG A 37 28.20 -38.31 -2.43
C ARG A 37 29.29 -37.50 -1.73
N PHE A 38 28.93 -36.35 -1.14
CA PHE A 38 29.76 -35.65 -0.15
C PHE A 38 29.10 -35.72 1.23
N PHE A 39 29.85 -36.19 2.23
CA PHE A 39 29.54 -36.09 3.65
C PHE A 39 29.99 -34.72 4.18
N LEU A 40 29.21 -34.12 5.09
CA LEU A 40 29.58 -32.89 5.82
C LEU A 40 29.57 -33.18 7.32
N ASP A 41 30.73 -33.03 7.97
CA ASP A 41 30.87 -33.09 9.43
C ASP A 41 30.42 -31.78 10.10
N GLY A 42 29.63 -31.90 11.17
CA GLY A 42 29.15 -30.78 11.99
C GLY A 42 30.00 -30.53 13.25
N PRO A 43 29.90 -29.34 13.89
CA PRO A 43 30.86 -28.85 14.88
C PRO A 43 30.69 -29.42 16.30
N THR A 44 29.90 -30.47 16.50
CA THR A 44 29.77 -31.17 17.79
C THR A 44 29.77 -32.70 17.68
N GLY A 45 30.01 -33.27 16.49
CA GLY A 45 30.17 -34.72 16.33
C GLY A 45 28.90 -35.57 16.51
N ASP A 46 27.73 -34.97 16.72
CA ASP A 46 26.46 -35.72 16.79
C ASP A 46 25.75 -35.72 15.42
N GLU A 47 25.55 -36.92 14.87
CA GLU A 47 24.76 -37.18 13.67
C GLU A 47 23.28 -36.81 13.87
N LEU A 48 22.67 -36.14 12.89
CA LEU A 48 21.21 -35.97 12.82
C LEU A 48 20.58 -37.31 12.42
N PRO A 49 19.71 -37.93 13.24
CA PRO A 49 19.01 -39.14 12.83
C PRO A 49 18.08 -38.82 11.66
N LEU A 50 17.98 -39.75 10.70
CA LEU A 50 17.05 -39.72 9.55
C LEU A 50 15.54 -39.64 9.93
N THR A 51 15.22 -39.48 11.21
CA THR A 51 13.87 -39.46 11.79
C THR A 51 13.54 -38.17 12.56
N ALA A 52 14.33 -37.10 12.41
CA ALA A 52 14.10 -35.83 13.11
C ALA A 52 12.72 -35.20 12.80
N THR A 53 12.02 -34.74 13.84
CA THR A 53 10.68 -34.15 13.70
C THR A 53 10.76 -32.63 13.46
N GLY A 54 9.65 -32.02 12.99
CA GLY A 54 9.59 -30.57 12.71
C GLY A 54 9.90 -29.66 13.91
N ARG A 55 9.80 -30.16 15.14
CA ARG A 55 10.21 -29.43 16.35
C ARG A 55 11.73 -29.41 16.57
N ASP A 56 12.43 -30.42 16.08
CA ASP A 56 13.89 -30.56 16.22
C ASP A 56 14.62 -29.62 15.23
N LEU A 57 14.09 -29.52 14.00
CA LEU A 57 14.53 -28.53 13.00
C LEU A 57 14.29 -27.08 13.44
N PHE A 58 13.19 -26.80 14.14
CA PHE A 58 12.89 -25.47 14.65
C PHE A 58 13.84 -25.04 15.79
N ARG A 59 14.27 -25.98 16.64
CA ARG A 59 15.29 -25.71 17.67
C ARG A 59 16.68 -25.50 17.07
N TRP A 60 17.04 -26.28 16.06
CA TRP A 60 18.32 -26.16 15.36
C TRP A 60 18.47 -24.83 14.60
N THR A 61 17.41 -24.40 13.90
CA THR A 61 17.38 -23.10 13.20
C THR A 61 17.44 -21.89 14.14
N LYS A 62 16.92 -22.03 15.37
CA LYS A 62 17.01 -20.98 16.40
C LYS A 62 18.40 -20.87 17.05
N ALA A 63 19.22 -21.92 16.96
CA ALA A 63 20.59 -21.94 17.47
C ALA A 63 21.63 -21.36 16.47
N LEU A 64 21.24 -21.16 15.22
CA LEU A 64 22.11 -20.63 14.17
C LEU A 64 22.00 -19.10 14.14
N GLY A 65 23.10 -18.43 14.48
CA GLY A 65 23.20 -16.96 14.40
C GLY A 65 22.99 -16.42 12.97
N PRO A 66 22.74 -15.11 12.81
CA PRO A 66 22.38 -14.49 11.52
C PRO A 66 23.40 -14.73 10.39
N SER A 67 24.68 -14.93 10.72
CA SER A 67 25.74 -15.29 9.75
C SER A 67 25.59 -16.73 9.20
N ALA A 68 25.08 -17.67 10.01
CA ALA A 68 24.86 -19.04 9.57
C ALA A 68 23.60 -19.17 8.70
N LEU A 69 22.59 -18.35 8.94
CA LEU A 69 21.39 -18.22 8.08
C LEU A 69 21.72 -17.69 6.68
N SER A 70 22.67 -16.76 6.54
CA SER A 70 23.09 -16.28 5.21
C SER A 70 23.88 -17.35 4.46
N LYS A 71 24.74 -18.11 5.15
CA LYS A 71 25.45 -19.27 4.58
C LYS A 71 24.49 -20.41 4.21
N LEU A 72 23.47 -20.67 5.03
CA LEU A 72 22.43 -21.66 4.74
C LEU A 72 21.60 -21.25 3.51
N LYS A 73 21.25 -19.96 3.39
CA LYS A 73 20.60 -19.40 2.19
C LYS A 73 21.49 -19.53 0.95
N GLY A 74 22.79 -19.25 1.08
CA GLY A 74 23.75 -19.42 -0.01
C GLY A 74 23.91 -20.88 -0.46
N LEU A 75 23.99 -21.81 0.49
CA LEU A 75 24.07 -23.25 0.24
C LEU A 75 22.79 -23.80 -0.39
N LEU A 76 21.61 -23.39 0.11
CA LEU A 76 20.32 -23.76 -0.48
C LEU A 76 20.17 -23.22 -1.90
N ARG A 77 20.65 -22.00 -2.16
CA ARG A 77 20.65 -21.39 -3.50
C ARG A 77 21.58 -22.14 -4.45
N SER A 78 22.77 -22.53 -3.98
CA SER A 78 23.71 -23.36 -4.75
C SER A 78 23.15 -24.74 -5.05
N LEU A 79 22.51 -25.41 -4.07
CA LEU A 79 21.86 -26.70 -4.28
C LEU A 79 20.71 -26.61 -5.29
N PHE A 80 19.93 -25.52 -5.24
CA PHE A 80 18.79 -25.29 -6.13
C PHE A 80 19.22 -25.06 -7.58
N LEU A 81 20.33 -24.34 -7.79
CA LEU A 81 20.93 -24.09 -9.10
C LEU A 81 21.64 -25.33 -9.68
N SER A 82 22.22 -26.19 -8.83
CA SER A 82 22.98 -27.37 -9.29
C SER A 82 22.13 -28.60 -9.59
N LEU A 83 20.94 -28.73 -8.99
CA LEU A 83 20.15 -29.96 -9.05
C LEU A 83 19.15 -30.04 -10.21
N SER A 84 18.94 -28.97 -11.00
CA SER A 84 17.96 -28.93 -12.10
C SER A 84 16.65 -29.65 -11.76
N LEU A 85 16.17 -29.53 -10.52
CA LEU A 85 15.01 -30.27 -10.05
C LEU A 85 13.79 -29.79 -10.86
N PRO A 86 13.09 -30.67 -11.59
CA PRO A 86 11.85 -30.30 -12.25
C PRO A 86 10.82 -30.04 -11.15
N LEU A 87 10.51 -28.77 -10.92
CA LEU A 87 9.59 -28.33 -9.88
C LEU A 87 8.14 -28.52 -10.33
N ASN A 88 7.68 -29.78 -10.41
CA ASN A 88 6.25 -30.02 -10.39
C ASN A 88 5.76 -29.96 -8.94
N ALA A 89 5.02 -28.91 -8.59
CA ALA A 89 4.52 -28.70 -7.24
C ALA A 89 3.59 -29.83 -6.77
N GLU A 90 2.96 -30.57 -7.69
CA GLU A 90 2.16 -31.76 -7.38
C GLU A 90 3.01 -32.92 -6.86
N GLU A 91 4.14 -33.23 -7.51
CA GLU A 91 5.02 -34.33 -7.07
C GLU A 91 5.64 -34.06 -5.68
N VAL A 92 5.93 -32.80 -5.37
CA VAL A 92 6.51 -32.42 -4.07
C VAL A 92 5.45 -32.43 -2.96
N ARG A 93 4.18 -32.14 -3.29
CA ARG A 93 3.05 -32.20 -2.36
C ARG A 93 2.77 -33.62 -1.89
N GLU A 94 2.93 -34.62 -2.75
CA GLU A 94 2.70 -36.04 -2.39
C GLU A 94 3.80 -36.60 -1.48
N LYS A 95 5.01 -36.03 -1.50
CA LYS A 95 6.17 -36.55 -0.78
C LYS A 95 6.44 -35.87 0.57
N LEU A 96 5.84 -34.70 0.83
CA LEU A 96 6.09 -33.93 2.05
C LEU A 96 4.84 -33.83 2.94
N PRO A 97 4.98 -33.96 4.27
CA PRO A 97 3.91 -33.60 5.19
C PRO A 97 3.52 -32.12 5.00
N PHE A 98 2.24 -31.80 5.17
CA PHE A 98 1.65 -30.50 4.78
C PHE A 98 2.42 -29.28 5.34
N SER A 99 2.92 -29.36 6.57
CA SER A 99 3.72 -28.30 7.20
C SER A 99 5.09 -28.10 6.52
N ALA A 100 5.74 -29.17 6.09
CA ALA A 100 7.00 -29.13 5.35
C ALA A 100 6.79 -28.66 3.90
N PHE A 101 5.68 -29.05 3.27
CA PHE A 101 5.30 -28.54 1.95
C PHE A 101 5.04 -27.03 1.97
N LEU A 102 4.37 -26.52 3.02
CA LEU A 102 4.13 -25.08 3.18
C LEU A 102 5.44 -24.30 3.37
N LEU A 103 6.39 -24.87 4.12
CA LEU A 103 7.71 -24.30 4.30
C LEU A 103 8.51 -24.32 2.99
N TRP A 104 8.50 -25.44 2.27
CA TRP A 104 9.12 -25.56 0.95
C TRP A 104 8.54 -24.56 -0.04
N LYS A 105 7.21 -24.43 -0.12
CA LYS A 105 6.53 -23.45 -0.97
C LYS A 105 6.94 -22.02 -0.61
N LYS A 106 7.03 -21.68 0.69
CA LYS A 106 7.53 -20.37 1.14
C LYS A 106 9.00 -20.15 0.76
N MET A 107 9.85 -21.17 0.88
CA MET A 107 11.27 -21.07 0.55
C MET A 107 11.51 -20.97 -0.96
N VAL A 108 10.74 -21.70 -1.78
CA VAL A 108 10.79 -21.62 -3.25
C VAL A 108 10.27 -20.28 -3.74
N LEU A 109 9.16 -19.78 -3.18
CA LEU A 109 8.67 -18.42 -3.50
C LEU A 109 9.72 -17.37 -3.14
N ALA A 110 10.28 -17.44 -1.94
CA ALA A 110 11.35 -16.54 -1.49
C ALA A 110 12.67 -16.69 -2.28
N ALA A 111 12.90 -17.81 -2.95
CA ALA A 111 14.06 -18.04 -3.82
C ALA A 111 13.79 -17.68 -5.29
N SER A 112 12.52 -17.72 -5.72
CA SER A 112 12.06 -17.31 -7.05
C SER A 112 11.91 -15.80 -7.21
N GLU A 113 11.77 -15.08 -6.09
CA GLU A 113 12.08 -13.66 -6.04
C GLU A 113 13.58 -13.51 -6.26
N VAL A 114 13.98 -13.29 -7.51
CA VAL A 114 15.31 -12.76 -7.80
C VAL A 114 15.30 -11.34 -7.24
N PRO A 115 15.95 -11.06 -6.10
CA PRO A 115 16.05 -9.68 -5.66
C PRO A 115 16.94 -9.03 -6.69
N PHE A 116 16.45 -8.01 -7.38
CA PHE A 116 17.32 -7.10 -8.09
C PHE A 116 18.34 -6.60 -7.06
N SER A 117 19.58 -7.08 -7.15
CA SER A 117 20.63 -6.83 -6.16
C SER A 117 21.10 -5.38 -6.29
N GLN A 118 20.35 -4.46 -5.69
CA GLN A 118 20.71 -3.05 -5.53
C GLN A 118 21.24 -2.84 -4.12
N GLU A 119 22.53 -3.08 -3.94
CA GLU A 119 23.25 -2.51 -2.82
C GLU A 119 23.57 -1.05 -3.15
N ASN A 120 23.07 -0.13 -2.31
CA ASN A 120 23.36 1.32 -2.24
C ASN A 120 23.39 2.07 -3.58
N LEU A 121 22.21 2.27 -4.18
CA LEU A 121 22.07 3.25 -5.25
C LEU A 121 22.18 4.68 -4.72
N ASP A 122 22.59 5.59 -5.59
CA ASP A 122 22.50 7.02 -5.31
C ASP A 122 21.05 7.54 -5.44
N ARG A 123 20.85 8.80 -5.02
CA ARG A 123 19.53 9.45 -5.02
C ARG A 123 18.93 9.53 -6.43
N GLU A 124 19.74 9.89 -7.42
CA GLU A 124 19.30 10.06 -8.81
C GLU A 124 18.87 8.73 -9.44
N GLN A 125 19.60 7.65 -9.14
CA GLN A 125 19.29 6.29 -9.55
C GLN A 125 17.97 5.80 -8.95
N TYR A 126 17.71 6.08 -7.67
CA TYR A 126 16.41 5.76 -7.06
C TYR A 126 15.26 6.53 -7.73
N VAL A 127 15.44 7.82 -8.02
CA VAL A 127 14.43 8.62 -8.74
C VAL A 127 14.20 8.08 -10.15
N TYR A 128 15.26 7.73 -10.87
CA TYR A 128 15.17 7.15 -12.21
C TYR A 128 14.39 5.84 -12.22
N LEU A 129 14.66 4.95 -11.26
CA LEU A 129 13.94 3.68 -11.13
C LEU A 129 12.49 3.87 -10.70
N ALA A 130 12.19 4.84 -9.84
CA ALA A 130 10.82 5.18 -9.50
C ALA A 130 10.03 5.65 -10.73
N LYS A 131 10.62 6.51 -11.57
CA LYS A 131 10.03 6.94 -12.85
C LYS A 131 9.84 5.78 -13.83
N LEU A 132 10.81 4.86 -13.91
CA LEU A 132 10.69 3.67 -14.75
C LEU A 132 9.57 2.73 -14.26
N ALA A 133 9.47 2.53 -12.94
CA ALA A 133 8.42 1.73 -12.33
C ALA A 133 7.03 2.38 -12.50
N GLU A 134 6.93 3.71 -12.44
CA GLU A 134 5.71 4.46 -12.75
C GLU A 134 5.24 4.20 -14.19
N GLN A 135 6.14 4.32 -15.17
CA GLN A 135 5.83 4.06 -16.58
C GLN A 135 5.44 2.60 -16.86
N ALA A 136 5.99 1.67 -16.06
CA ALA A 136 5.64 0.25 -16.13
C ALA A 136 4.41 -0.11 -15.28
N GLU A 137 3.77 0.86 -14.61
CA GLU A 137 2.66 0.67 -13.67
C GLU A 137 2.97 -0.30 -12.52
N ARG A 138 4.26 -0.47 -12.16
CA ARG A 138 4.73 -1.34 -11.07
C ARG A 138 4.88 -0.56 -9.76
N TYR A 139 3.75 -0.07 -9.25
CA TYR A 139 3.72 0.87 -8.11
C TYR A 139 4.27 0.31 -6.79
N GLU A 140 4.25 -1.00 -6.60
CA GLU A 140 4.83 -1.63 -5.41
C GLU A 140 6.36 -1.49 -5.36
N GLU A 141 7.02 -1.69 -6.50
CA GLU A 141 8.46 -1.45 -6.62
C GLU A 141 8.79 0.04 -6.59
N MET A 142 7.96 0.86 -7.23
CA MET A 142 8.07 2.33 -7.16
C MET A 142 8.08 2.80 -5.69
N ALA A 143 7.14 2.31 -4.87
CA ALA A 143 7.09 2.62 -3.44
C ALA A 143 8.34 2.10 -2.71
N GLY A 144 8.84 0.93 -3.09
CA GLY A 144 10.09 0.36 -2.58
C GLY A 144 11.31 1.25 -2.87
N PHE A 145 11.46 1.75 -4.10
CA PHE A 145 12.55 2.66 -4.47
C PHE A 145 12.44 4.00 -3.72
N MET A 146 11.25 4.57 -3.64
CA MET A 146 11.04 5.82 -2.90
C MET A 146 11.25 5.65 -1.39
N LYS A 147 10.84 4.52 -0.79
CA LYS A 147 11.15 4.20 0.61
C LYS A 147 12.66 4.10 0.84
N LYS A 148 13.39 3.43 -0.05
CA LYS A 148 14.85 3.38 0.02
C LYS A 148 15.48 4.75 -0.16
N LEU A 149 14.96 5.63 -1.04
CA LEU A 149 15.45 7.00 -1.18
C LEU A 149 15.30 7.80 0.12
N VAL A 150 14.15 7.70 0.79
CA VAL A 150 13.91 8.38 2.08
C VAL A 150 14.83 7.83 3.17
N LEU A 151 15.01 6.51 3.25
CA LEU A 151 15.81 5.85 4.29
C LEU A 151 17.32 5.92 4.05
N SER A 152 17.75 5.92 2.79
CA SER A 152 19.16 6.00 2.40
C SER A 152 19.73 7.40 2.60
N GLY A 153 18.89 8.38 2.96
CA GLY A 153 19.20 9.78 3.25
C GLY A 153 20.62 10.01 3.76
N LEU A 154 21.53 10.14 2.80
CA LEU A 154 22.93 10.46 2.96
C LEU A 154 22.98 11.80 3.69
N GLN A 155 23.61 11.79 4.86
CA GLN A 155 23.79 12.96 5.72
C GLN A 155 24.29 14.18 4.92
N PRO A 156 23.70 15.38 5.14
CA PRO A 156 22.60 15.72 6.05
C PRO A 156 21.22 15.32 5.53
N PRO A 157 20.18 15.19 6.40
CA PRO A 157 18.82 14.85 5.98
C PRO A 157 18.27 15.93 5.05
N ASN A 158 18.38 15.70 3.74
CA ASN A 158 17.84 16.60 2.74
C ASN A 158 16.35 16.33 2.55
N GLU A 159 15.55 17.39 2.72
CA GLU A 159 14.14 17.44 2.36
C GLU A 159 13.95 16.88 0.94
N LEU A 160 12.84 16.17 0.71
CA LEU A 160 12.51 15.72 -0.65
C LEU A 160 12.20 16.94 -1.52
N THR A 161 12.73 16.94 -2.74
CA THR A 161 12.32 17.92 -3.75
C THR A 161 10.84 17.74 -4.08
N VAL A 162 10.22 18.76 -4.69
CA VAL A 162 8.82 18.70 -5.12
C VAL A 162 8.56 17.49 -6.02
N GLU A 163 9.48 17.18 -6.93
CA GLU A 163 9.38 16.02 -7.82
C GLU A 163 9.40 14.69 -7.04
N GLU A 164 10.36 14.51 -6.13
CA GLU A 164 10.49 13.29 -5.34
C GLU A 164 9.31 13.09 -4.38
N ARG A 165 8.85 14.17 -3.75
CA ARG A 165 7.65 14.18 -2.92
C ARG A 165 6.42 13.74 -3.72
N ASN A 166 6.28 14.23 -4.96
CA ASN A 166 5.19 13.85 -5.85
C ASN A 166 5.29 12.38 -6.27
N LEU A 167 6.47 11.88 -6.63
CA LEU A 167 6.70 10.46 -6.96
C LEU A 167 6.34 9.55 -5.78
N LEU A 168 6.76 9.90 -4.56
CA LEU A 168 6.40 9.16 -3.35
C LEU A 168 4.87 9.08 -3.18
N SER A 169 4.19 10.22 -3.35
CA SER A 169 2.72 10.28 -3.24
C SER A 169 2.02 9.44 -4.30
N VAL A 170 2.47 9.51 -5.57
CA VAL A 170 1.91 8.73 -6.68
C VAL A 170 2.10 7.22 -6.43
N ALA A 171 3.27 6.80 -5.98
CA ALA A 171 3.57 5.40 -5.71
C ALA A 171 2.61 4.79 -4.69
N PHE A 172 2.53 5.41 -3.49
CA PHE A 172 1.68 4.90 -2.43
C PHE A 172 0.19 5.08 -2.73
N LYS A 173 -0.21 6.17 -3.41
CA LYS A 173 -1.61 6.39 -3.84
C LYS A 173 -2.11 5.28 -4.75
N ASN A 174 -1.30 4.84 -5.71
CA ASN A 174 -1.68 3.75 -6.59
C ASN A 174 -1.67 2.40 -5.87
N GLN A 175 -0.70 2.16 -4.98
CA GLN A 175 -0.62 0.93 -4.20
C GLN A 175 -1.84 0.74 -3.28
N ILE A 176 -2.26 1.80 -2.59
CA ILE A 176 -3.44 1.77 -1.72
C ILE A 176 -4.75 1.80 -2.52
N GLY A 177 -4.79 2.51 -3.65
CA GLY A 177 -5.97 2.67 -4.50
C GLY A 177 -6.49 1.33 -5.04
N SER A 178 -5.60 0.50 -5.61
CA SER A 178 -5.97 -0.82 -6.14
C SER A 178 -6.52 -1.75 -5.06
N ARG A 179 -5.88 -1.79 -3.89
CA ARG A 179 -6.30 -2.61 -2.75
C ARG A 179 -7.62 -2.14 -2.15
N ARG A 180 -7.84 -0.82 -2.05
CA ARG A 180 -9.14 -0.25 -1.60
C ARG A 180 -10.27 -0.57 -2.58
N ALA A 181 -10.00 -0.55 -3.90
CA ALA A 181 -10.99 -0.95 -4.89
C ALA A 181 -11.35 -2.44 -4.75
N SER A 182 -10.36 -3.33 -4.63
CA SER A 182 -10.58 -4.76 -4.37
C SER A 182 -11.36 -4.99 -3.09
N TRP A 183 -10.99 -4.32 -1.99
CA TRP A 183 -11.68 -4.43 -0.71
C TRP A 183 -13.16 -4.04 -0.80
N ARG A 184 -13.50 -2.95 -1.50
CA ARG A 184 -14.90 -2.54 -1.72
C ARG A 184 -15.71 -3.60 -2.48
N ILE A 185 -15.12 -4.18 -3.53
CA ILE A 185 -15.78 -5.25 -4.31
C ILE A 185 -16.06 -6.46 -3.42
N ILE A 186 -15.07 -6.87 -2.62
CA ILE A 186 -15.19 -8.00 -1.71
C ILE A 186 -16.29 -7.73 -0.67
N CYS A 187 -16.33 -6.53 -0.07
CA CYS A 187 -17.39 -6.15 0.87
C CYS A 187 -18.78 -6.21 0.22
N SER A 188 -18.92 -5.74 -1.03
CA SER A 188 -20.19 -5.83 -1.75
C SER A 188 -20.63 -7.28 -2.02
N ILE A 189 -19.67 -8.18 -2.30
CA ILE A 189 -19.95 -9.61 -2.48
C ILE A 189 -20.35 -10.25 -1.15
N GLU A 190 -19.64 -9.94 -0.06
CA GLU A 190 -19.96 -10.42 1.30
C GLU A 190 -21.41 -10.11 1.65
N GLN A 191 -21.83 -8.85 1.46
CA GLN A 191 -23.21 -8.43 1.71
C GLN A 191 -24.23 -9.19 0.86
N LYS A 192 -23.95 -9.43 -0.42
CA LYS A 192 -24.84 -10.18 -1.30
C LYS A 192 -25.00 -11.63 -0.86
N GLU A 193 -23.91 -12.27 -0.42
CA GLU A 193 -23.96 -13.65 0.10
C GLU A 193 -24.63 -13.72 1.48
N GLU A 194 -24.48 -12.70 2.34
CA GLU A 194 -25.21 -12.58 3.60
C GLU A 194 -26.73 -12.47 3.38
N ILE A 195 -27.17 -11.68 2.40
CA ILE A 195 -28.59 -11.56 2.03
C ILE A 195 -29.14 -12.91 1.52
N ARG A 196 -28.32 -13.67 0.79
CA ARG A 196 -28.66 -15.02 0.29
C ARG A 196 -28.61 -16.10 1.37
N LYS A 197 -28.15 -15.77 2.58
CA LYS A 197 -27.95 -16.70 3.71
C LYS A 197 -27.07 -17.90 3.35
N ASN A 198 -26.04 -17.64 2.54
CA ASN A 198 -25.07 -18.67 2.14
C ASN A 198 -23.87 -18.65 3.10
N ASP A 199 -24.07 -19.19 4.30
CA ASP A 199 -23.12 -19.07 5.41
C ASP A 199 -21.71 -19.60 5.08
N ASP A 200 -21.62 -20.65 4.27
CA ASP A 200 -20.33 -21.22 3.81
C ASP A 200 -19.54 -20.22 2.96
N HIS A 201 -20.19 -19.60 1.97
CA HIS A 201 -19.55 -18.57 1.14
C HIS A 201 -19.25 -17.30 1.93
N VAL A 202 -20.12 -16.90 2.85
CA VAL A 202 -19.89 -15.74 3.72
C VAL A 202 -18.61 -15.92 4.53
N SER A 203 -18.35 -17.12 5.06
CA SER A 203 -17.10 -17.41 5.77
C SER A 203 -15.88 -17.27 4.86
N LEU A 204 -15.92 -17.84 3.65
CA LEU A 204 -14.80 -17.76 2.70
C LEU A 204 -14.51 -16.32 2.27
N VAL A 205 -15.55 -15.51 2.02
CA VAL A 205 -15.40 -14.11 1.64
C VAL A 205 -14.82 -13.28 2.80
N LYS A 206 -15.23 -13.56 4.05
CA LYS A 206 -14.67 -12.91 5.25
C LYS A 206 -13.19 -13.18 5.42
N ASP A 207 -12.76 -14.42 5.22
CA ASP A 207 -11.35 -14.79 5.29
C ASP A 207 -10.52 -14.07 4.21
N TYR A 208 -11.03 -14.01 2.98
CA TYR A 208 -10.35 -13.30 1.90
C TYR A 208 -10.32 -11.79 2.10
N ARG A 209 -11.40 -11.19 2.62
CA ARG A 209 -11.42 -9.77 3.01
C ARG A 209 -10.31 -9.46 4.02
N SER A 210 -10.12 -10.32 5.03
CA SER A 210 -9.09 -10.16 6.07
C SER A 210 -7.67 -10.12 5.48
N VAL A 211 -7.41 -10.89 4.42
CA VAL A 211 -6.12 -10.83 3.69
C VAL A 211 -5.91 -9.43 3.10
N VAL A 212 -6.90 -8.90 2.38
CA VAL A 212 -6.81 -7.56 1.77
C VAL A 212 -6.71 -6.46 2.84
N GLU A 213 -7.41 -6.59 3.96
CA GLU A 213 -7.31 -5.65 5.10
C GLU A 213 -5.90 -5.66 5.73
N THR A 214 -5.26 -6.82 5.76
CA THR A 214 -3.87 -6.95 6.23
C THR A 214 -2.92 -6.23 5.28
N GLU A 215 -3.07 -6.41 3.96
CA GLU A 215 -2.27 -5.70 2.97
C GLU A 215 -2.48 -4.18 3.03
N LEU A 216 -3.73 -3.72 3.15
CA LEU A 216 -4.05 -2.30 3.35
C LEU A 216 -3.37 -1.74 4.60
N SER A 217 -3.42 -2.49 5.71
CA SER A 217 -2.77 -2.09 6.96
C SER A 217 -1.25 -1.98 6.81
N GLN A 218 -0.62 -2.90 6.09
CA GLN A 218 0.82 -2.88 5.82
C GLN A 218 1.25 -1.67 4.97
N VAL A 219 0.48 -1.36 3.91
CA VAL A 219 0.76 -0.18 3.07
C VAL A 219 0.63 1.10 3.89
N CYS A 220 -0.44 1.24 4.68
CA CYS A 220 -0.63 2.41 5.56
C CYS A 220 0.49 2.54 6.60
N ALA A 221 0.83 1.44 7.28
CA ALA A 221 1.92 1.45 8.26
C ALA A 221 3.26 1.86 7.62
N GLY A 222 3.54 1.38 6.42
CA GLY A 222 4.80 1.66 5.71
C GLY A 222 5.01 3.14 5.39
N ILE A 223 3.96 3.87 5.02
CA ILE A 223 4.04 5.31 4.73
C ILE A 223 3.92 6.17 6.00
N LEU A 224 3.08 5.78 6.96
CA LEU A 224 2.94 6.50 8.23
C LEU A 224 4.27 6.50 9.01
N GLU A 225 5.00 5.38 9.00
CA GLU A 225 6.35 5.29 9.56
C GLU A 225 7.30 6.31 8.91
N LEU A 226 7.30 6.42 7.57
CA LEU A 226 8.16 7.38 6.86
C LEU A 226 7.77 8.83 7.15
N LEU A 227 6.47 9.11 7.23
CA LEU A 227 5.96 10.44 7.54
C LEU A 227 6.39 10.88 8.93
N ASP A 228 6.22 10.02 9.93
CA ASP A 228 6.50 10.36 11.33
C ASP A 228 7.99 10.39 11.66
N ALA A 229 8.78 9.46 11.10
CA ALA A 229 10.19 9.38 11.41
C ALA A 229 11.07 10.33 10.58
N HIS A 230 10.66 10.66 9.35
CA HIS A 230 11.53 11.36 8.40
C HIS A 230 10.90 12.59 7.76
N LEU A 231 9.71 12.49 7.17
CA LEU A 231 9.21 13.53 6.25
C LEU A 231 8.60 14.74 6.96
N VAL A 232 7.76 14.53 7.98
CA VAL A 232 7.16 15.63 8.76
C VAL A 232 8.23 16.38 9.57
N PRO A 233 9.17 15.71 10.28
CA PRO A 233 10.21 16.41 11.04
C PRO A 233 11.21 17.21 10.19
N THR A 234 11.46 16.80 8.94
CA THR A 234 12.43 17.46 8.06
C THR A 234 11.83 18.57 7.19
N ALA A 235 10.51 18.63 7.07
CA ALA A 235 9.83 19.62 6.25
C ALA A 235 10.02 21.04 6.81
N THR A 236 10.63 21.92 6.01
CA THR A 236 10.87 23.31 6.42
C THR A 236 9.77 24.25 5.90
N ALA A 237 9.44 24.15 4.62
CA ALA A 237 8.42 24.95 3.96
C ALA A 237 7.00 24.59 4.43
N SER A 238 6.15 25.60 4.60
CA SER A 238 4.74 25.42 4.98
C SER A 238 3.99 24.52 4.00
N GLU A 239 4.29 24.65 2.70
CA GLU A 239 3.73 23.78 1.65
C GLU A 239 4.05 22.29 1.89
N SER A 240 5.31 21.96 2.15
CA SER A 240 5.74 20.59 2.45
C SER A 240 5.10 20.05 3.72
N LYS A 241 5.01 20.87 4.78
CA LYS A 241 4.36 20.48 6.04
C LYS A 241 2.89 20.14 5.82
N VAL A 242 2.14 21.01 5.14
CA VAL A 242 0.73 20.77 4.82
C VAL A 242 0.58 19.52 3.95
N PHE A 243 1.46 19.32 2.96
CA PHE A 243 1.45 18.14 2.10
C PHE A 243 1.61 16.84 2.90
N TYR A 244 2.62 16.74 3.78
CA TYR A 244 2.88 15.53 4.55
C TYR A 244 1.84 15.30 5.64
N LEU A 245 1.37 16.34 6.33
CA LEU A 245 0.30 16.21 7.33
C LEU A 245 -1.03 15.81 6.68
N LYS A 246 -1.36 16.37 5.52
CA LYS A 246 -2.50 15.92 4.72
C LYS A 246 -2.34 14.45 4.34
N MET A 247 -1.17 14.04 3.86
CA MET A 247 -0.89 12.65 3.50
C MET A 247 -1.05 11.73 4.72
N LYS A 248 -0.55 12.13 5.89
CA LYS A 248 -0.76 11.40 7.16
C LYS A 248 -2.24 11.21 7.46
N GLY A 249 -3.03 12.29 7.38
CA GLY A 249 -4.48 12.22 7.55
C GLY A 249 -5.16 11.30 6.55
N ASP A 250 -4.75 11.32 5.28
CA ASP A 250 -5.26 10.42 4.24
C ASP A 250 -5.04 8.93 4.58
N TYR A 251 -3.84 8.55 5.06
CA TYR A 251 -3.57 7.13 5.38
C TYR A 251 -4.22 6.66 6.67
N HIS A 252 -4.34 7.51 7.70
CA HIS A 252 -5.16 7.18 8.87
C HIS A 252 -6.64 7.06 8.50
N ARG A 253 -7.13 7.90 7.57
CA ARG A 253 -8.50 7.80 7.07
C ARG A 253 -8.75 6.47 6.38
N TYR A 254 -7.80 6.00 5.56
CA TYR A 254 -7.90 4.69 4.91
C TYR A 254 -7.95 3.56 5.94
N LEU A 255 -7.22 3.65 7.06
CA LEU A 255 -7.37 2.70 8.16
C LEU A 255 -8.79 2.75 8.76
N ALA A 256 -9.34 3.94 8.98
CA ALA A 256 -10.67 4.12 9.56
C ALA A 256 -11.82 3.59 8.66
N GLU A 257 -11.59 3.35 7.37
CA GLU A 257 -12.58 2.79 6.43
C GLU A 257 -12.90 1.32 6.74
N PHE A 258 -11.89 0.51 7.07
CA PHE A 258 -12.05 -0.94 7.21
C PHE A 258 -11.81 -1.46 8.64
N LYS A 259 -11.09 -0.72 9.48
CA LYS A 259 -10.92 -1.08 10.89
C LYS A 259 -12.25 -1.01 11.64
N VAL A 260 -12.32 -1.70 12.77
CA VAL A 260 -13.53 -1.78 13.61
C VAL A 260 -13.22 -1.53 15.08
N GLY A 261 -14.26 -1.22 15.86
CA GLY A 261 -14.14 -1.06 17.30
C GLY A 261 -13.19 0.08 17.69
N GLN A 262 -12.23 -0.23 18.56
CA GLN A 262 -11.27 0.73 19.10
C GLN A 262 -10.26 1.21 18.04
N GLU A 263 -9.74 0.31 17.21
CA GLU A 263 -8.79 0.66 16.14
C GLU A 263 -9.38 1.67 15.13
N ARG A 264 -10.69 1.56 14.85
CA ARG A 264 -11.38 2.54 13.99
C ARG A 264 -11.44 3.93 14.63
N LYS A 265 -11.69 4.00 15.94
CA LYS A 265 -11.79 5.26 16.67
C LYS A 265 -10.43 5.96 16.69
N GLU A 266 -9.38 5.22 17.02
CA GLU A 266 -8.00 5.71 17.02
C GLU A 266 -7.61 6.24 15.64
N ALA A 267 -7.86 5.46 14.58
CA ALA A 267 -7.59 5.90 13.21
C ALA A 267 -8.36 7.19 12.83
N ALA A 268 -9.62 7.34 13.27
CA ALA A 268 -10.41 8.55 13.03
C ALA A 268 -9.90 9.75 13.84
N GLU A 269 -9.47 9.54 15.08
CA GLU A 269 -8.86 10.57 15.93
C GLU A 269 -7.52 11.05 15.34
N ASP A 270 -6.66 10.13 14.91
CA ASP A 270 -5.39 10.45 14.26
C ASP A 270 -5.60 11.20 12.94
N THR A 271 -6.61 10.81 12.16
CA THR A 271 -7.01 11.53 10.95
C THR A 271 -7.39 12.97 11.26
N MET A 272 -8.22 13.17 12.30
CA MET A 272 -8.67 14.50 12.73
C MET A 272 -7.49 15.36 13.17
N LEU A 273 -6.57 14.81 13.96
CA LEU A 273 -5.38 15.52 14.45
C LEU A 273 -4.49 15.97 13.29
N ALA A 274 -4.21 15.06 12.35
CA ALA A 274 -3.35 15.35 11.20
C ALA A 274 -3.98 16.41 10.28
N TYR A 275 -5.27 16.31 9.96
CA TYR A 275 -5.93 17.30 9.11
C TYR A 275 -6.10 18.66 9.77
N LYS A 276 -6.37 18.72 11.08
CA LYS A 276 -6.40 20.01 11.80
C LYS A 276 -5.03 20.69 11.78
N ALA A 277 -3.97 19.95 12.10
CA ALA A 277 -2.61 20.48 12.04
C ALA A 277 -2.25 20.98 10.63
N ALA A 278 -2.65 20.25 9.58
CA ALA A 278 -2.48 20.69 8.19
C ALA A 278 -3.31 21.95 7.89
N GLN A 279 -4.55 22.02 8.38
CA GLN A 279 -5.48 23.12 8.13
C GLN A 279 -5.00 24.42 8.78
N ASP A 280 -4.52 24.35 10.01
CA ASP A 280 -4.02 25.53 10.74
C ASP A 280 -2.86 26.19 9.98
N ILE A 281 -1.93 25.40 9.46
CA ILE A 281 -0.80 25.90 8.63
C ILE A 281 -1.32 26.38 7.27
N ALA A 282 -2.21 25.63 6.62
CA ALA A 282 -2.70 25.98 5.29
C ALA A 282 -3.50 27.30 5.28
N VAL A 283 -4.30 27.56 6.31
CA VAL A 283 -5.08 28.81 6.43
C VAL A 283 -4.17 30.00 6.71
N ALA A 284 -3.10 29.81 7.49
CA ALA A 284 -2.15 30.86 7.83
C ALA A 284 -1.22 31.23 6.64
N ASP A 285 -0.73 30.23 5.92
CA ASP A 285 0.43 30.41 5.04
C ASP A 285 0.13 30.20 3.54
N LEU A 286 -1.02 29.62 3.17
CA LEU A 286 -1.37 29.30 1.78
C LEU A 286 -2.62 30.07 1.32
N ALA A 287 -2.58 30.61 0.10
CA ALA A 287 -3.73 31.25 -0.51
C ALA A 287 -4.93 30.29 -0.62
N PRO A 288 -6.19 30.76 -0.52
CA PRO A 288 -7.40 29.94 -0.70
C PRO A 288 -7.44 29.14 -2.00
N THR A 289 -6.84 29.67 -3.06
CA THR A 289 -6.72 29.04 -4.38
C THR A 289 -5.58 28.02 -4.47
N HIS A 290 -4.71 27.93 -3.48
CA HIS A 290 -3.54 27.05 -3.54
C HIS A 290 -3.96 25.56 -3.64
N PRO A 291 -3.47 24.78 -4.63
CA PRO A 291 -3.92 23.39 -4.85
C PRO A 291 -3.80 22.48 -3.63
N ILE A 292 -2.74 22.63 -2.83
CA ILE A 292 -2.57 21.83 -1.60
C ILE A 292 -3.61 22.19 -0.52
N ARG A 293 -3.99 23.46 -0.36
CA ARG A 293 -5.03 23.90 0.57
C ARG A 293 -6.40 23.42 0.12
N LEU A 294 -6.72 23.57 -1.16
CA LEU A 294 -7.94 23.05 -1.77
C LEU A 294 -8.04 21.52 -1.63
N GLY A 295 -6.96 20.81 -1.93
CA GLY A 295 -6.88 19.35 -1.81
C GLY A 295 -7.03 18.87 -0.37
N LEU A 296 -6.53 19.63 0.61
CA LEU A 296 -6.77 19.36 2.02
C LEU A 296 -8.25 19.52 2.38
N ALA A 297 -8.89 20.63 2.00
CA ALA A 297 -10.30 20.85 2.26
C ALA A 297 -11.20 19.78 1.61
N LEU A 298 -10.87 19.36 0.39
CA LEU A 298 -11.54 18.25 -0.30
C LEU A 298 -11.44 16.95 0.52
N ASN A 299 -10.24 16.55 0.94
CA ASN A 299 -10.08 15.28 1.66
C ASN A 299 -10.62 15.35 3.11
N PHE A 300 -10.60 16.52 3.74
CA PHE A 300 -11.12 16.72 5.08
C PHE A 300 -12.65 16.74 5.10
N SER A 301 -13.30 17.36 4.09
CA SER A 301 -14.76 17.27 3.94
C SER A 301 -15.22 15.83 3.68
N VAL A 302 -14.51 15.08 2.84
CA VAL A 302 -14.75 13.64 2.63
C VAL A 302 -14.64 12.88 3.96
N PHE A 303 -13.64 13.16 4.79
CA PHE A 303 -13.53 12.53 6.12
C PHE A 303 -14.74 12.82 7.02
N TYR A 304 -15.23 14.06 7.06
CA TYR A 304 -16.44 14.40 7.80
C TYR A 304 -17.66 13.63 7.31
N TYR A 305 -17.80 13.49 5.99
CA TYR A 305 -18.92 12.78 5.38
C TYR A 305 -18.82 11.27 5.63
N GLU A 306 -17.71 10.67 5.18
CA GLU A 306 -17.55 9.23 5.08
C GLU A 306 -17.26 8.54 6.42
N ILE A 307 -16.40 9.14 7.26
CA ILE A 307 -15.92 8.48 8.48
C ILE A 307 -16.70 8.93 9.70
N LEU A 308 -16.93 10.23 9.83
CA LEU A 308 -17.62 10.82 10.99
C LEU A 308 -19.14 10.92 10.81
N ASN A 309 -19.66 10.59 9.63
CA ASN A 309 -21.09 10.64 9.34
C ASN A 309 -21.72 12.00 9.73
N SER A 310 -21.02 13.08 9.40
CA SER A 310 -21.37 14.47 9.73
C SER A 310 -21.57 15.28 8.44
N PRO A 311 -22.64 15.00 7.67
CA PRO A 311 -22.83 15.54 6.32
C PRO A 311 -22.93 17.08 6.30
N GLU A 312 -23.61 17.68 7.27
CA GLU A 312 -23.71 19.14 7.39
C GLU A 312 -22.35 19.82 7.48
N LYS A 313 -21.46 19.25 8.30
CA LYS A 313 -20.09 19.77 8.49
C LYS A 313 -19.21 19.55 7.26
N ALA A 314 -19.37 18.41 6.58
CA ALA A 314 -18.70 18.13 5.32
C ALA A 314 -19.09 19.13 4.23
N CYS A 315 -20.39 19.33 4.02
CA CYS A 315 -20.92 20.28 3.05
C CYS A 315 -20.54 21.72 3.39
N GLY A 316 -20.61 22.12 4.66
CA GLY A 316 -20.19 23.45 5.10
C GLY A 316 -18.72 23.72 4.79
N MET A 317 -17.84 22.77 5.10
CA MET A 317 -16.41 22.88 4.81
C MET A 317 -16.11 22.94 3.30
N ALA A 318 -16.71 22.05 2.51
CA ALA A 318 -16.49 22.01 1.07
C ALA A 318 -17.01 23.29 0.39
N LYS A 319 -18.17 23.79 0.82
CA LYS A 319 -18.77 25.04 0.32
C LYS A 319 -17.89 26.24 0.66
N GLN A 320 -17.44 26.36 1.91
CA GLN A 320 -16.56 27.45 2.34
C GLN A 320 -15.27 27.49 1.50
N ALA A 321 -14.58 26.35 1.34
CA ALA A 321 -13.36 26.29 0.55
C ALA A 321 -13.59 26.66 -0.93
N PHE A 322 -14.73 26.24 -1.49
CA PHE A 322 -15.10 26.56 -2.87
C PHE A 322 -15.39 28.07 -3.05
N GLU A 323 -16.13 28.68 -2.13
CA GLU A 323 -16.47 30.11 -2.16
C GLU A 323 -15.24 31.00 -1.95
N GLU A 324 -14.38 30.66 -0.98
CA GLU A 324 -13.11 31.38 -0.75
C GLU A 324 -12.21 31.33 -1.99
N ALA A 325 -12.12 30.17 -2.66
CA ALA A 325 -11.30 30.03 -3.85
C ALA A 325 -11.88 30.76 -5.07
N ILE A 326 -13.20 30.78 -5.25
CA ILE A 326 -13.86 31.57 -6.31
C ILE A 326 -13.52 33.06 -6.18
N ALA A 327 -13.53 33.58 -4.95
CA ALA A 327 -13.30 35.01 -4.70
C ALA A 327 -11.91 35.51 -5.17
N GLU A 328 -10.93 34.61 -5.24
CA GLU A 328 -9.55 34.93 -5.64
C GLU A 328 -9.13 34.25 -6.95
N LEU A 329 -10.03 33.54 -7.64
CA LEU A 329 -9.70 32.71 -8.80
C LEU A 329 -9.14 33.53 -9.97
N ASP A 330 -9.65 34.74 -10.16
CA ASP A 330 -9.23 35.66 -11.24
C ASP A 330 -7.80 36.18 -11.07
N THR A 331 -7.17 35.94 -9.92
CA THR A 331 -5.78 36.37 -9.62
C THR A 331 -4.73 35.34 -10.03
N LEU A 332 -5.14 34.12 -10.41
CA LEU A 332 -4.22 33.04 -10.72
C LEU A 332 -3.58 33.15 -12.11
N GLY A 333 -2.31 32.75 -12.20
CA GLY A 333 -1.64 32.47 -13.48
C GLY A 333 -2.13 31.17 -14.13
N GLU A 334 -1.89 31.01 -15.43
CA GLU A 334 -2.44 29.91 -16.24
C GLU A 334 -2.08 28.50 -15.73
N GLU A 335 -0.86 28.32 -15.21
CA GLU A 335 -0.39 27.03 -14.69
C GLU A 335 -1.15 26.61 -13.41
N SER A 336 -1.21 27.49 -12.41
CA SER A 336 -1.93 27.23 -11.15
C SER A 336 -3.45 27.19 -11.33
N TYR A 337 -3.99 27.87 -12.35
CA TYR A 337 -5.42 27.89 -12.64
C TYR A 337 -5.96 26.49 -12.98
N LYS A 338 -5.23 25.70 -13.79
CA LYS A 338 -5.67 24.36 -14.22
C LYS A 338 -5.78 23.40 -13.03
N ASP A 339 -4.78 23.38 -12.15
CA ASP A 339 -4.77 22.50 -10.99
C ASP A 339 -5.83 22.89 -9.96
N SER A 340 -5.99 24.20 -9.72
CA SER A 340 -6.96 24.71 -8.74
C SER A 340 -8.39 24.46 -9.20
N THR A 341 -8.70 24.74 -10.46
CA THR A 341 -10.05 24.52 -11.02
C THR A 341 -10.43 23.05 -11.08
N LEU A 342 -9.48 22.14 -11.33
CA LEU A 342 -9.74 20.70 -11.26
C LEU A 342 -10.17 20.26 -9.85
N ILE A 343 -9.54 20.80 -8.79
CA ILE A 343 -9.90 20.45 -7.41
C ILE A 343 -11.22 21.11 -7.00
N MET A 344 -11.46 22.35 -7.41
CA MET A 344 -12.75 23.04 -7.20
C MET A 344 -13.90 22.28 -7.87
N GLN A 345 -13.67 21.73 -9.06
CA GLN A 345 -14.64 20.88 -9.73
C GLN A 345 -14.99 19.64 -8.90
N LEU A 346 -14.01 18.96 -8.30
CA LEU A 346 -14.24 17.83 -7.41
C LEU A 346 -15.01 18.22 -6.13
N LEU A 347 -14.72 19.39 -5.55
CA LEU A 347 -15.50 19.92 -4.42
C LEU A 347 -16.97 20.12 -4.80
N ARG A 348 -17.23 20.70 -5.97
CA ARG A 348 -18.59 20.91 -6.49
C ARG A 348 -19.32 19.58 -6.74
N ASP A 349 -18.62 18.60 -7.31
CA ASP A 349 -19.19 17.30 -7.62
C ASP A 349 -19.58 16.56 -6.33
N ASN A 350 -18.73 16.61 -5.30
CA ASN A 350 -19.05 16.10 -3.97
C ASN A 350 -20.26 16.82 -3.34
N LEU A 351 -20.31 18.15 -3.40
CA LEU A 351 -21.44 18.92 -2.86
C LEU A 351 -22.76 18.52 -3.53
N THR A 352 -22.77 18.42 -4.86
CA THR A 352 -23.96 18.04 -5.64
C THR A 352 -24.48 16.67 -5.22
N LEU A 353 -23.55 15.72 -5.05
CA LEU A 353 -23.84 14.36 -4.66
C LEU A 353 -24.35 14.27 -3.20
N TRP A 354 -23.73 14.97 -2.27
CA TRP A 354 -24.11 14.92 -0.85
C TRP A 354 -25.44 15.64 -0.59
N THR A 355 -25.77 16.68 -1.36
CA THR A 355 -27.08 17.33 -1.24
C THR A 355 -28.20 16.47 -1.79
N SER A 356 -27.98 15.66 -2.84
CA SER A 356 -28.97 14.69 -3.28
C SER A 356 -29.18 13.56 -2.27
N ASP A 357 -28.09 13.00 -1.70
CA ASP A 357 -28.19 11.93 -0.71
C ASP A 357 -28.95 12.39 0.56
N THR A 358 -28.78 13.65 0.98
CA THR A 358 -29.47 14.21 2.15
C THR A 358 -30.96 14.43 1.88
N GLN A 359 -31.33 14.79 0.65
CA GLN A 359 -32.72 14.96 0.25
C GLN A 359 -33.44 13.60 0.22
N ASP A 360 -32.81 12.57 -0.34
CA ASP A 360 -33.35 11.21 -0.37
C ASP A 360 -33.56 10.62 1.05
N GLN A 361 -32.69 10.95 2.02
CA GLN A 361 -32.86 10.53 3.41
C GLN A 361 -34.00 11.23 4.16
N LEU A 362 -34.36 12.45 3.75
CA LEU A 362 -35.48 13.20 4.34
C LEU A 362 -36.84 12.77 3.76
N ASP A 363 -36.83 12.19 2.57
CA ASP A 363 -38.01 11.75 1.84
C ASP A 363 -38.39 10.26 2.11
N GLU A 364 -37.61 9.52 2.91
CA GLU A 364 -38.00 8.19 3.44
C GLU A 364 -38.89 8.34 4.71
N PRO A 365 -40.14 7.80 4.71
CA PRO A 365 -41.14 8.01 5.78
C PRO A 365 -40.92 7.20 7.07
#